data_AF-A0A7W8SQ86-F1
#
_entry.id   AF-A0A7W8SQ86-F1
#
_cell.length_a   1.000
_cell.length_b   1.000
_cell.length_c   1.000
_cell.angle_alpha   90.00
_cell.angle_beta   90.00
_cell.angle_gamma   90.00
#
_symmetry.space_group_name_H-M   'P 1'
#
loop_
_entity.id
_entity.type
_entity.pdbx_description
1 polymer ?
#
loop_
_entity_poly.entity_id
_entity_poly.type
_entity_poly.pdbx_seq_one_letter_code
_entity_poly.pdbx_strand_id
1 'polypeptide(L)'
;MPESTAAPLSVADADDGETQMTRSNAAIYQTRTCTPESLRTLASFLELALDEGKSVVVMRIGKQARSVYVGNPSGALEDLTDSGVVDAFQADEMLVLTRLGLNRITADGQHYRFIRSVRYIADRQVVVFTPI
;
A
#
# COMPACT_ATOMS: atom_id res chain seq x y z
N MET A 1 -11.53 -44.52 -49.66
CA MET A 1 -12.08 -44.99 -48.36
C MET A 1 -12.66 -46.38 -48.60
N PRO A 2 -12.26 -47.41 -47.85
CA PRO A 2 -12.66 -47.57 -46.44
C PRO A 2 -11.51 -47.85 -45.44
N GLU A 3 -11.90 -47.83 -44.16
CA GLU A 3 -11.15 -47.85 -42.89
C GLU A 3 -10.62 -49.23 -42.44
N SER A 4 -9.79 -49.24 -41.37
CA SER A 4 -9.75 -50.18 -40.21
C SER A 4 -8.30 -50.50 -39.80
N THR A 5 -7.74 -49.97 -38.70
CA THR A 5 -7.81 -50.35 -37.27
C THR A 5 -6.62 -51.20 -36.77
N ALA A 6 -6.11 -50.80 -35.59
CA ALA A 6 -5.28 -51.50 -34.59
C ALA A 6 -3.75 -51.79 -34.78
N ALA A 7 -2.99 -51.42 -33.74
CA ALA A 7 -1.54 -51.53 -33.43
C ALA A 7 -1.11 -52.98 -32.99
N PRO A 8 0.08 -53.31 -32.38
CA PRO A 8 1.21 -52.51 -31.82
C PRO A 8 2.66 -53.13 -31.86
N LEU A 9 3.64 -52.47 -31.18
CA LEU A 9 4.97 -52.94 -30.65
C LEU A 9 6.12 -53.17 -31.69
N SER A 10 7.40 -52.81 -31.51
CA SER A 10 8.24 -52.60 -30.31
C SER A 10 9.65 -52.03 -30.63
N VAL A 11 10.28 -51.36 -29.65
CA VAL A 11 11.73 -51.06 -29.37
C VAL A 11 12.58 -50.31 -30.42
N ALA A 12 13.54 -49.42 -30.14
CA ALA A 12 14.29 -48.97 -28.95
C ALA A 12 14.66 -47.47 -29.19
N ASP A 13 14.99 -46.63 -28.22
CA ASP A 13 16.24 -46.64 -27.47
C ASP A 13 16.17 -45.71 -26.26
N ALA A 14 16.99 -46.06 -25.28
CA ALA A 14 17.09 -45.49 -23.95
C ALA A 14 17.45 -43.99 -23.93
N ASP A 15 16.80 -43.26 -23.03
CA ASP A 15 17.39 -42.10 -22.35
C ASP A 15 17.10 -42.27 -20.85
N ASP A 16 18.05 -42.90 -20.17
CA ASP A 16 18.17 -42.93 -18.72
C ASP A 16 18.72 -41.57 -18.29
N GLY A 17 17.93 -40.81 -17.52
CA GLY A 17 18.31 -39.46 -17.12
C GLY A 17 17.33 -38.85 -16.13
N GLU A 18 17.19 -39.51 -14.98
CA GLU A 18 16.73 -39.02 -13.68
C GLU A 18 15.93 -37.70 -13.61
N THR A 19 14.65 -37.88 -13.27
CA THR A 19 13.89 -37.18 -12.23
C THR A 19 14.49 -35.92 -11.61
N GLN A 20 13.60 -34.93 -11.49
CA GLN A 20 13.54 -33.91 -10.44
C GLN A 20 14.07 -32.53 -10.84
N MET A 21 13.22 -31.76 -11.51
CA MET A 21 12.97 -30.37 -11.14
C MET A 21 11.61 -29.98 -11.73
N THR A 22 10.55 -30.29 -10.99
CA THR A 22 9.38 -29.42 -10.94
C THR A 22 9.92 -28.02 -10.60
N ARG A 23 10.25 -27.22 -11.62
CA ARG A 23 10.54 -25.79 -11.46
C ARG A 23 9.23 -25.13 -11.04
N SER A 24 8.96 -25.26 -9.75
CA SER A 24 8.38 -24.26 -8.88
C SER A 24 7.51 -23.22 -9.59
N ASN A 25 6.22 -23.54 -9.74
CA ASN A 25 5.15 -22.55 -9.90
C ASN A 25 5.08 -21.55 -8.72
N ALA A 26 5.98 -21.63 -7.73
CA ALA A 26 6.12 -20.70 -6.61
C ALA A 26 6.61 -19.30 -7.03
N ALA A 27 7.10 -19.11 -8.26
CA ALA A 27 7.54 -17.79 -8.74
C ALA A 27 6.37 -16.85 -9.11
N ILE A 28 5.14 -17.35 -9.26
CA ILE A 28 3.99 -16.54 -9.72
C ILE A 28 3.19 -15.93 -8.54
N TYR A 29 3.40 -16.40 -7.30
CA TYR A 29 2.79 -15.79 -6.11
C TYR A 29 3.71 -14.80 -5.38
N GLN A 30 4.95 -14.65 -5.84
CA GLN A 30 5.89 -13.64 -5.33
C GLN A 30 5.94 -12.41 -6.25
N THR A 31 4.80 -11.93 -6.74
CA THR A 31 4.61 -10.48 -6.75
C THR A 31 4.50 -10.05 -5.29
N ARG A 32 5.66 -9.98 -4.63
CA ARG A 32 5.86 -9.20 -3.41
C ARG A 32 5.55 -7.78 -3.87
N THR A 33 4.28 -7.40 -3.76
CA THR A 33 3.81 -6.05 -4.05
C THR A 33 4.60 -5.16 -3.10
N CYS A 34 5.67 -4.55 -3.62
CA CYS A 34 6.44 -3.60 -2.87
C CYS A 34 5.46 -2.48 -2.52
N THR A 35 5.16 -2.29 -1.23
CA THR A 35 4.30 -1.20 -0.79
C THR A 35 4.91 0.10 -1.32
N PRO A 36 4.14 0.93 -2.05
CA PRO A 36 4.64 2.22 -2.54
C PRO A 36 5.22 3.05 -1.40
N GLU A 37 6.29 3.80 -1.67
CA GLU A 37 6.92 4.62 -0.63
C GLU A 37 5.94 5.59 0.02
N SER A 38 5.01 6.18 -0.75
CA SER A 38 3.94 7.03 -0.23
C SER A 38 3.09 6.33 0.84
N LEU A 39 2.73 5.06 0.64
CA LEU A 39 1.97 4.29 1.62
C LEU A 39 2.82 3.86 2.82
N ARG A 40 4.13 3.61 2.62
CA ARG A 40 5.05 3.37 3.72
C ARG A 40 5.20 4.62 4.60
N THR A 41 5.41 5.78 3.98
CA THR A 41 5.47 7.08 4.69
C THR A 41 4.18 7.36 5.44
N LEU A 42 3.02 7.12 4.82
CA LEU A 42 1.73 7.25 5.50
C LEU A 42 1.61 6.28 6.68
N ALA A 43 2.07 5.03 6.53
CA ALA A 43 2.07 4.06 7.61
C ALA A 43 2.90 4.51 8.82
N SER A 44 4.09 5.10 8.59
CA SER A 44 4.91 5.64 9.68
C SER A 44 4.20 6.77 10.45
N PHE A 45 3.47 7.66 9.76
CA PHE A 45 2.68 8.69 10.43
C PHE A 45 1.45 8.12 11.15
N LEU A 46 0.81 7.08 10.59
CA LEU A 46 -0.32 6.40 11.24
C LEU A 46 0.12 5.69 12.52
N GLU A 47 1.29 5.07 12.52
CA GLU A 47 1.89 4.45 13.71
C GLU A 47 2.14 5.50 14.81
N LEU A 48 2.78 6.63 14.45
CA LEU A 48 2.97 7.75 15.39
C LEU A 48 1.61 8.27 15.94
N ALA A 49 0.61 8.42 15.07
CA ALA A 49 -0.71 8.88 15.49
C ALA A 49 -1.44 7.85 16.37
N LEU A 50 -1.24 6.55 16.15
CA LEU A 50 -1.79 5.48 16.99
C LEU A 50 -1.18 5.52 18.40
N ASP A 51 0.14 5.67 18.50
CA ASP A 51 0.85 5.76 19.78
C ASP A 51 0.35 6.93 20.64
N GLU A 52 -0.02 8.04 19.99
CA GLU A 52 -0.55 9.23 20.66
C GLU A 52 -2.07 9.28 20.79
N GLY A 53 -2.82 8.34 20.18
CA GLY A 53 -4.28 8.37 20.11
C GLY A 53 -4.84 9.57 19.34
N LYS A 54 -4.12 10.03 18.31
CA LYS A 54 -4.39 11.23 17.52
C LYS A 54 -4.66 10.90 16.05
N SER A 55 -4.78 11.93 15.20
CA SER A 55 -4.90 11.78 13.75
C SER A 55 -3.73 12.46 13.03
N VAL A 56 -3.44 11.96 11.83
CA VAL A 56 -2.49 12.59 10.90
C VAL A 56 -3.23 13.64 10.10
N VAL A 57 -2.69 14.86 10.04
CA VAL A 57 -3.24 15.98 9.29
C VAL A 57 -2.23 16.40 8.22
N VAL A 58 -2.61 16.31 6.96
CA VAL A 58 -1.79 16.72 5.82
C VAL A 58 -2.32 18.05 5.29
N MET A 59 -1.46 19.07 5.31
CA MET A 59 -1.78 20.43 4.88
C MET A 59 -0.86 20.87 3.75
N ARG A 60 -1.43 21.53 2.74
CA ARG A 60 -0.65 22.12 1.65
C ARG A 60 0.17 23.31 2.14
N ILE A 61 1.50 23.25 1.92
CA ILE A 61 2.41 24.38 2.11
C ILE A 61 3.11 24.68 0.77
N GLY A 62 2.55 25.64 0.02
CA GLY A 62 3.05 25.97 -1.31
C GLY A 62 2.77 24.90 -2.36
N LYS A 63 3.57 24.88 -3.43
CA LYS A 63 3.33 24.02 -4.61
C LYS A 63 3.92 22.61 -4.46
N GLN A 64 5.13 22.52 -3.92
CA GLN A 64 5.97 21.31 -3.97
C GLN A 64 5.94 20.45 -2.70
N ALA A 65 5.38 20.94 -1.59
CA ALA A 65 5.42 20.24 -0.31
C ALA A 65 4.07 20.24 0.39
N ARG A 66 3.90 19.29 1.31
CA ARG A 66 2.81 19.24 2.29
C ARG A 66 3.40 19.04 3.68
N SER A 67 2.94 19.84 4.65
CA SER A 67 3.28 19.62 6.05
C SER A 67 2.38 18.53 6.60
N VAL A 68 2.95 17.70 7.46
CA VAL A 68 2.26 16.63 8.16
C VAL A 68 2.30 16.94 9.64
N TYR A 69 1.13 16.94 10.26
CA TYR A 69 0.97 17.14 11.69
C TYR A 69 0.30 15.94 12.33
N VAL A 70 0.52 15.75 13.63
CA VAL A 70 -0.21 14.79 14.45
C VAL A 70 -0.93 15.54 15.57
N GLY A 71 -2.25 15.32 15.70
CA GLY A 71 -3.07 16.13 16.59
C GLY A 71 -4.56 15.80 16.55
N ASN A 72 -5.33 16.60 17.29
CA ASN A 72 -6.79 16.58 17.22
C ASN A 72 -7.25 17.45 16.04
N PRO A 73 -7.86 16.88 14.99
CA PRO A 73 -8.29 17.63 13.81
C PRO A 73 -9.51 18.54 14.07
N SER A 74 -10.13 18.46 15.25
CA SER A 74 -11.19 19.37 15.69
C SER A 74 -10.68 20.57 16.51
N GLY A 75 -9.39 20.60 16.85
CA GLY A 75 -8.74 21.68 17.58
C GLY A 75 -8.25 22.83 16.68
N ALA A 76 -7.50 23.76 17.27
CA ALA A 76 -6.82 24.80 16.52
C ALA A 76 -5.59 24.24 15.80
N LEU A 77 -5.10 24.96 14.78
CA LEU A 77 -3.83 24.63 14.12
C LEU A 77 -2.65 24.61 15.10
N GLU A 78 -2.72 25.48 16.11
CA GLU A 78 -1.73 25.65 17.19
C GLU A 78 -1.59 24.39 18.06
N ASP A 79 -2.65 23.58 18.14
CA ASP A 79 -2.69 22.34 18.92
C ASP A 79 -2.11 21.14 18.15
N LEU A 80 -1.81 21.32 16.86
CA LEU A 80 -1.24 20.27 16.02
C LEU A 80 0.29 20.26 16.16
N THR A 81 0.85 19.07 16.40
CA THR A 81 2.30 18.88 16.49
C THR A 81 2.88 18.66 15.10
N ASP A 82 3.83 19.51 14.68
CA ASP A 82 4.55 19.31 13.41
C ASP A 82 5.32 17.98 13.46
N SER A 83 5.02 17.09 12.52
CA SER A 83 5.59 15.74 12.43
C SER A 83 6.48 15.59 11.20
N GLY A 84 6.56 16.62 10.34
CA GLY A 84 7.46 16.64 9.19
C GLY A 84 6.81 17.14 7.91
N VAL A 85 7.52 16.90 6.80
CA VAL A 85 7.12 17.35 5.47
C VAL A 85 7.21 16.18 4.50
N VAL A 86 6.21 16.08 3.62
CA VAL A 86 6.22 15.15 2.49
C VAL A 86 6.20 15.93 1.18
N ASP A 87 6.84 15.37 0.16
CA ASP A 87 6.78 15.91 -1.19
C ASP A 87 5.34 15.90 -1.73
N ALA A 88 4.99 16.88 -2.56
CA ALA A 88 3.67 16.97 -3.16
C ALA A 88 3.31 15.71 -3.95
N PHE A 89 4.26 15.10 -4.67
CA PHE A 89 4.04 13.87 -5.41
C PHE A 89 3.67 12.71 -4.46
N GLN A 90 4.43 12.52 -3.38
CA GLN A 90 4.14 11.46 -2.41
C GLN A 90 2.78 11.67 -1.75
N ALA A 91 2.46 12.90 -1.35
CA ALA A 91 1.17 13.21 -0.76
C ALA A 91 0.01 12.98 -1.74
N ASP A 92 0.14 13.46 -2.98
CA ASP A 92 -0.89 13.30 -4.00
C ASP A 92 -1.05 11.79 -4.34
N GLU A 93 0.02 11.01 -4.36
CA GLU A 93 -0.03 9.55 -4.50
C GLU A 93 -0.76 8.88 -3.32
N MET A 94 -0.53 9.30 -2.07
CA MET A 94 -1.33 8.83 -0.93
C MET A 94 -2.82 9.09 -1.15
N LEU A 95 -3.18 10.25 -1.73
CA LEU A 95 -4.56 10.60 -2.02
C LEU A 95 -5.17 9.79 -3.18
N VAL A 96 -4.36 9.39 -4.16
CA VAL A 96 -4.80 8.51 -5.25
C VAL A 96 -4.99 7.07 -4.75
N LEU A 97 -4.09 6.58 -3.89
CA LEU A 97 -4.08 5.21 -3.38
C LEU A 97 -5.07 4.98 -2.22
N THR A 98 -5.67 6.05 -1.70
CA THR A 98 -6.70 5.98 -0.65
C THR A 98 -8.00 6.63 -1.12
N ARG A 99 -9.11 6.35 -0.43
CA ARG A 99 -10.43 6.93 -0.71
C ARG A 99 -10.96 7.70 0.50
N LEU A 100 -11.95 8.57 0.32
CA LEU A 100 -12.64 9.15 1.49
C LEU A 100 -13.41 8.05 2.23
N GLY A 101 -13.49 8.16 3.55
CA GLY A 101 -14.06 7.12 4.41
C GLY A 101 -13.04 6.05 4.80
N LEU A 102 -13.52 4.82 5.00
CA LEU A 102 -12.71 3.72 5.51
C LEU A 102 -11.71 3.19 4.48
N ASN A 103 -10.44 3.13 4.90
CA ASN A 103 -9.32 2.57 4.17
C ASN A 103 -8.63 1.47 4.98
N ARG A 104 -7.95 0.58 4.24
CA ARG A 104 -7.03 -0.41 4.79
C ARG A 104 -5.81 -0.47 3.88
N ILE A 105 -4.63 -0.37 4.47
CA ILE A 105 -3.36 -0.57 3.76
C ILE A 105 -2.53 -1.64 4.45
N THR A 106 -1.59 -2.21 3.71
CA THR A 106 -0.55 -3.08 4.25
C THR A 106 0.81 -2.47 3.90
N ALA A 107 1.61 -2.19 4.91
CA ALA A 107 2.95 -1.64 4.76
C ALA A 107 3.92 -2.44 5.64
N ASP A 108 5.00 -2.93 5.02
CA ASP A 108 6.05 -3.69 5.69
C ASP A 108 5.55 -4.86 6.57
N GLY A 109 4.47 -5.51 6.12
CA GLY A 109 3.82 -6.63 6.81
C GLY A 109 2.80 -6.23 7.88
N GLN A 110 2.69 -4.95 8.20
CA GLN A 110 1.71 -4.42 9.15
C GLN A 110 0.45 -3.93 8.44
N HIS A 111 -0.72 -4.13 9.08
CA HIS A 111 -2.00 -3.67 8.57
C HIS A 111 -2.48 -2.42 9.31
N TYR A 112 -2.83 -1.39 8.55
CA TYR A 112 -3.38 -0.15 9.11
C TYR A 112 -4.81 0.05 8.64
N ARG A 113 -5.69 0.44 9.55
CA ARG A 113 -7.07 0.83 9.27
C ARG A 113 -7.25 2.27 9.71
N PHE A 114 -7.89 3.07 8.86
CA PHE A 114 -8.11 4.48 9.15
C PHE A 114 -9.27 5.04 8.33
N ILE A 115 -9.84 6.15 8.80
CA ILE A 115 -10.76 6.98 8.04
C ILE A 115 -9.99 8.12 7.40
N ARG A 116 -10.15 8.32 6.08
CA ARG A 116 -9.70 9.54 5.41
C ARG A 116 -10.85 10.52 5.28
N SER A 117 -10.66 11.74 5.70
CA SER A 117 -11.64 12.83 5.54
C SER A 117 -10.98 14.13 5.10
N VAL A 118 -11.81 15.10 4.72
CA VAL A 118 -11.39 16.46 4.39
C VAL A 118 -12.07 17.43 5.35
N ARG A 119 -11.31 18.40 5.84
CA ARG A 119 -11.76 19.44 6.77
C ARG A 119 -11.11 20.77 6.42
N TYR A 120 -11.56 21.84 7.07
CA TYR A 120 -10.89 23.15 7.05
C TYR A 120 -10.35 23.45 8.44
N ILE A 121 -9.08 23.85 8.51
CA ILE A 121 -8.43 24.35 9.73
C ILE A 121 -7.77 25.68 9.35
N ALA A 122 -8.09 26.76 10.07
CA ALA A 122 -7.58 28.12 9.77
C ALA A 122 -7.73 28.50 8.28
N ASP A 123 -8.94 28.30 7.73
CA ASP A 123 -9.31 28.55 6.33
C ASP A 123 -8.52 27.75 5.28
N ARG A 124 -7.74 26.75 5.69
CA ARG A 124 -6.99 25.86 4.81
C ARG A 124 -7.66 24.50 4.76
N GLN A 125 -7.90 24.01 3.55
CA GLN A 125 -8.34 22.63 3.36
C GLN A 125 -7.21 21.67 3.76
N VAL A 126 -7.54 20.72 4.62
CA VAL A 126 -6.62 19.67 5.09
C VAL A 126 -7.22 18.29 4.83
N VAL A 127 -6.34 17.32 4.63
CA VAL A 127 -6.70 15.90 4.61
C VAL A 127 -6.36 15.30 5.96
N VAL A 128 -7.31 14.59 6.54
CA VAL A 128 -7.16 13.96 7.85
C VAL A 128 -7.21 12.45 7.69
N PHE A 129 -6.24 11.75 8.27
CA PHE A 129 -6.21 10.30 8.40
C PHE A 129 -6.34 9.93 9.88
N THR A 130 -7.48 9.37 10.26
CA THR A 130 -7.80 8.99 11.63
C THR A 130 -7.66 7.48 11.78
N PRO A 131 -6.64 6.97 12.48
CA PRO A 131 -6.51 5.55 12.80
C PRO A 131 -7.72 5.02 13.59
N ILE A 132 -8.04 3.73 13.41
CA ILE A 132 -9.14 3.04 14.11
C ILE A 132 -8.72 1.66 14.64
#